data_AF-A0A257Y8R8-F1
#
_entry.id   AF-A0A257Y8R8-F1
#
_cell.length_a   1.000
_cell.length_b   1.000
_cell.length_c   1.000
_cell.angle_alpha   90.00
_cell.angle_beta   90.00
_cell.angle_gamma   90.00
#
_symmetry.space_group_name_H-M   'P 1'
#
loop_
_entity.id
_entity.type
_entity.pdbx_description
1 polymer ?
#
loop_
_entity_poly.entity_id
_entity_poly.type
_entity_poly.pdbx_seq_one_letter_code
_entity_poly.pdbx_strand_id
1 'polypeptide(L)'
;ASVDKVAAHLSPVAVQMAALADTLRREAAELAMIAARKIAGEALDKNGEATAAEAIANAVSQLKGNPTVTVSVAPDALPHIERRLEQLRRHGIGASLQFIGDAKAKPGDWRITWAEGSTGFSREAVETMIEDALRARLQDPVEPQLELFSAA
;
A
#
# COMPACT_ATOMS: atom_id res chain seq x y z
N ALA A 1 -2.66 -43.89 -33.88
CA ALA A 1 -1.61 -43.53 -34.85
C ALA A 1 -1.63 -42.04 -35.25
N SER A 2 -2.74 -41.49 -35.76
CA SER A 2 -2.82 -40.05 -36.10
C SER A 2 -3.03 -39.16 -34.87
N VAL A 3 -3.90 -39.56 -33.94
CA VAL A 3 -4.18 -38.81 -32.69
C VAL A 3 -2.96 -38.78 -31.75
N ASP A 4 -2.23 -39.89 -31.62
CA ASP A 4 -1.01 -39.96 -30.78
C ASP A 4 0.09 -39.00 -31.28
N LYS A 5 0.20 -38.83 -32.61
CA LYS A 5 1.14 -37.87 -33.20
C LYS A 5 0.73 -36.44 -32.94
N VAL A 6 -0.56 -36.12 -33.04
CA VAL A 6 -1.09 -34.78 -32.70
C VAL A 6 -0.88 -34.47 -31.21
N ALA A 7 -1.16 -35.43 -30.32
CA ALA A 7 -0.91 -35.29 -28.88
C ALA A 7 0.58 -35.05 -28.56
N ALA A 8 1.48 -35.80 -29.23
CA ALA A 8 2.93 -35.62 -29.07
C ALA A 8 3.42 -34.23 -29.54
N HIS A 9 2.75 -33.61 -30.51
CA HIS A 9 3.09 -32.27 -30.99
C HIS A 9 2.48 -31.14 -30.14
N LEU A 10 1.35 -31.38 -29.47
CA LEU A 10 0.68 -30.37 -28.63
C LEU A 10 1.28 -30.26 -27.22
N SER A 11 1.83 -31.35 -26.67
CA SER A 11 2.40 -31.34 -25.32
C SER A 11 3.56 -30.34 -25.13
N PRO A 12 4.53 -30.20 -26.05
CA PRO A 12 5.58 -29.19 -25.95
C PRO A 12 5.05 -27.75 -26.04
N VAL A 13 4.00 -27.53 -26.86
CA VAL A 13 3.38 -26.21 -27.03
C VAL A 13 2.68 -25.77 -25.75
N ALA A 14 1.97 -26.68 -25.08
CA ALA A 14 1.34 -26.41 -23.79
C ALA A 14 2.36 -26.02 -22.71
N VAL A 15 3.50 -26.72 -22.65
CA VAL A 15 4.60 -26.40 -21.71
C VAL A 15 5.20 -25.02 -22.02
N GLN A 16 5.40 -24.70 -23.29
CA GLN A 16 5.91 -23.38 -23.71
C GLN A 16 4.93 -22.24 -23.38
N MET A 17 3.63 -22.45 -23.60
CA MET A 17 2.60 -21.46 -23.25
C MET A 17 2.52 -21.24 -21.73
N ALA A 18 2.62 -22.31 -20.94
CA ALA A 18 2.67 -22.20 -19.48
C ALA A 18 3.90 -21.40 -19.01
N ALA A 19 5.08 -21.66 -19.60
CA ALA A 19 6.29 -20.90 -19.29
C ALA A 19 6.17 -19.42 -19.67
N LEU A 20 5.63 -19.11 -20.85
CA LEU A 20 5.41 -17.73 -21.29
C LEU A 20 4.39 -17.00 -20.40
N ALA A 21 3.32 -17.69 -20.01
CA ALA A 21 2.33 -17.14 -19.09
C ALA A 21 2.93 -16.84 -17.70
N ASP A 22 3.82 -17.70 -17.19
CA ASP A 22 4.53 -17.42 -15.92
C ASP A 22 5.45 -16.21 -16.06
N THR A 23 6.21 -16.10 -17.16
CA THR A 23 7.06 -14.93 -17.44
C THR A 23 6.24 -13.64 -17.47
N LEU A 24 5.14 -13.61 -18.25
CA LEU A 24 4.28 -12.42 -18.34
C LEU A 24 3.65 -12.05 -17.00
N ARG A 25 3.28 -13.04 -16.17
CA ARG A 25 2.78 -12.79 -14.80
C ARG A 25 3.83 -12.13 -13.92
N ARG A 26 5.09 -12.57 -13.99
CA ARG A 26 6.20 -11.96 -13.24
C ARG A 26 6.49 -10.53 -13.70
N GLU A 27 6.59 -10.31 -15.01
CA GLU A 27 6.82 -8.97 -15.58
C GLU A 27 5.69 -8.00 -15.22
N ALA A 28 4.43 -8.46 -15.26
CA ALA A 28 3.29 -7.66 -14.85
C ALA A 28 3.34 -7.31 -13.35
N ALA A 29 3.76 -8.24 -12.50
CA ALA A 29 3.93 -7.98 -11.06
C ALA A 29 5.03 -6.95 -10.79
N GLU A 30 6.16 -7.04 -11.51
CA GLU A 30 7.24 -6.04 -11.43
C GLU A 30 6.77 -4.65 -11.86
N LEU A 31 6.06 -4.56 -13.00
CA LEU A 31 5.50 -3.31 -13.50
C LEU A 31 4.50 -2.71 -12.50
N ALA A 32 3.59 -3.52 -11.96
CA ALA A 32 2.63 -3.09 -10.96
C ALA A 32 3.33 -2.50 -9.73
N MET A 33 4.43 -3.13 -9.28
CA MET A 33 5.18 -2.64 -8.13
C MET A 33 5.90 -1.32 -8.42
N ILE A 34 6.48 -1.16 -9.61
CA ILE A 34 7.10 0.10 -10.03
C ILE A 34 6.07 1.23 -10.08
N ALA A 35 4.92 0.99 -10.70
CA ALA A 35 3.83 1.96 -10.82
C ALA A 35 3.32 2.39 -9.44
N ALA A 36 3.09 1.42 -8.56
CA ALA A 36 2.66 1.66 -7.19
C ALA A 36 3.61 2.56 -6.41
N ARG A 37 4.92 2.29 -6.43
CA ARG A 37 5.92 3.11 -5.75
C ARG A 37 5.90 4.56 -6.25
N LYS A 38 5.81 4.73 -7.57
CA LYS A 38 5.79 6.07 -8.18
C LYS A 38 4.54 6.85 -7.79
N ILE A 39 3.36 6.22 -7.89
CA ILE A 39 2.08 6.85 -7.57
C ILE A 39 2.01 7.19 -6.07
N ALA A 40 2.36 6.24 -5.20
CA ALA A 40 2.32 6.45 -3.75
C ALA A 40 3.30 7.53 -3.31
N GLY A 41 4.53 7.50 -3.85
CA GLY A 41 5.54 8.52 -3.59
C GLY A 41 5.05 9.91 -3.98
N GLU A 42 4.58 10.07 -5.22
CA GLU A 42 4.13 11.36 -5.74
C GLU A 42 2.86 11.88 -5.04
N ALA A 43 1.95 10.97 -4.66
CA ALA A 43 0.76 11.34 -3.88
C ALA A 43 1.12 11.86 -2.49
N LEU A 44 2.09 11.22 -1.82
CA LEU A 44 2.55 11.64 -0.50
C LEU A 44 3.37 12.93 -0.54
N ASP A 45 4.20 13.10 -1.56
CA ASP A 45 4.95 14.34 -1.79
C ASP A 45 4.03 15.55 -1.97
N LYS A 46 2.91 15.38 -2.70
CA LYS A 46 2.00 16.48 -3.02
C LYS A 46 0.95 16.75 -1.94
N ASN A 47 0.40 15.68 -1.34
CA ASN A 47 -0.82 15.76 -0.55
C ASN A 47 -0.66 15.25 0.88
N GLY A 48 0.50 14.70 1.26
CA GLY A 48 0.69 14.00 2.54
C GLY A 48 0.28 14.82 3.77
N GLU A 49 0.65 16.10 3.83
CA GLU A 49 0.28 16.99 4.94
C GLU A 49 -1.24 17.24 5.00
N ALA A 50 -1.87 17.51 3.86
CA ALA A 50 -3.31 17.77 3.79
C ALA A 50 -4.11 16.53 4.21
N THR A 51 -3.75 15.37 3.68
CA THR A 51 -4.38 14.09 4.04
C THR A 51 -4.17 13.76 5.52
N ALA A 52 -2.99 14.04 6.08
CA ALA A 52 -2.74 13.87 7.51
C ALA A 52 -3.65 14.76 8.35
N ALA A 53 -3.80 16.04 7.98
CA ALA A 53 -4.66 16.98 8.70
C ALA A 53 -6.14 16.54 8.69
N GLU A 54 -6.64 16.08 7.54
CA GLU A 54 -7.99 15.51 7.42
C GLU A 54 -8.16 14.25 8.27
N ALA A 55 -7.18 13.34 8.24
CA ALA A 55 -7.21 12.13 9.04
C ALA A 55 -7.19 12.43 10.55
N ILE A 56 -6.41 13.42 11.00
CA ILE A 56 -6.39 13.89 12.39
C ILE A 56 -7.76 14.45 12.77
N ALA A 57 -8.34 15.33 11.94
CA ALA A 57 -9.65 15.91 12.21
C ALA A 57 -10.73 14.83 12.33
N ASN A 58 -10.71 13.85 11.42
CA ASN A 58 -11.62 12.71 11.43
C ASN A 58 -11.43 11.86 12.69
N ALA A 59 -10.19 11.52 13.06
CA ALA A 59 -9.90 10.75 14.27
C ALA A 59 -10.39 11.48 15.53
N VAL A 60 -10.02 12.75 15.70
CA VAL A 60 -10.42 13.55 16.87
C VAL A 60 -11.94 13.69 16.96
N SER A 61 -12.66 13.85 15.84
CA SER A 61 -14.13 13.98 15.85
C SER A 61 -14.87 12.72 16.30
N GLN A 62 -14.27 11.54 16.13
CA GLN A 62 -14.88 10.26 16.47
C GLN A 62 -14.57 9.80 17.89
N LEU A 63 -13.50 10.31 18.49
CA LEU A 63 -13.06 9.92 19.81
C LEU A 63 -13.82 10.71 20.89
N LYS A 64 -14.33 10.01 21.90
CA LYS A 64 -15.04 10.62 23.04
C LYS A 64 -14.05 11.02 24.14
N GLY A 65 -14.35 12.11 24.87
CA GLY A 65 -13.54 12.57 26.00
C GLY A 65 -12.36 13.44 25.58
N ASN A 66 -11.23 13.31 26.27
CA ASN A 66 -10.00 14.08 26.00
C ASN A 66 -8.86 13.13 25.57
N PRO A 67 -8.99 12.47 24.41
CA PRO A 67 -8.08 11.41 23.97
C PRO A 67 -6.72 11.98 23.59
N THR A 68 -5.65 11.39 24.13
CA THR A 68 -4.29 11.67 23.67
C THR A 68 -4.08 11.02 22.31
N VAL A 69 -3.75 11.82 21.31
CA VAL A 69 -3.51 11.37 19.94
C VAL A 69 -2.06 11.69 19.59
N THR A 70 -1.32 10.65 19.21
CA THR A 70 0.08 10.76 18.80
C THR A 70 0.16 10.66 17.28
N VAL A 71 0.84 11.61 16.66
CA VAL A 71 1.05 11.68 15.22
C VAL A 71 2.54 11.52 14.93
N SER A 72 2.92 10.41 14.31
CA SER A 72 4.26 10.16 13.80
C SER A 72 4.40 10.72 12.39
N VAL A 73 5.45 11.49 12.15
CA VAL A 73 5.79 12.11 10.85
C VAL A 73 7.30 12.07 10.61
N ALA A 74 7.73 12.47 9.40
CA ALA A 74 9.16 12.69 9.13
C ALA A 74 9.76 13.73 10.10
N PRO A 75 10.99 13.52 10.63
CA PRO A 75 11.58 14.41 11.63
C PRO A 75 11.71 15.86 11.16
N ASP A 76 11.99 16.05 9.87
CA ASP A 76 12.14 17.37 9.25
C ASP A 76 10.85 18.21 9.23
N ALA A 77 9.68 17.55 9.36
CA ALA A 77 8.39 18.22 9.42
C ALA A 77 8.06 18.79 10.82
N LEU A 78 8.68 18.25 11.87
CA LEU A 78 8.36 18.62 13.26
C LEU A 78 8.50 20.12 13.55
N PRO A 79 9.60 20.81 13.17
CA PRO A 79 9.75 22.23 13.50
C PRO A 79 8.69 23.12 12.82
N HIS A 80 8.17 22.71 11.66
CA HIS A 80 7.08 23.41 11.01
C HIS A 80 5.75 23.17 11.74
N ILE A 81 5.46 21.90 12.04
CA ILE A 81 4.24 21.48 12.73
C ILE A 81 4.15 22.08 14.13
N GLU A 82 5.23 22.04 14.91
CA GLU A 82 5.28 22.58 16.27
C GLU A 82 4.94 24.07 16.30
N ARG A 83 5.53 24.87 15.41
CA ARG A 83 5.21 26.30 15.28
C ARG A 83 3.72 26.55 14.99
N ARG A 84 3.13 25.75 14.09
CA ARG A 84 1.70 25.86 13.75
C ARG A 84 0.80 25.42 14.91
N LEU A 85 1.21 24.37 15.62
CA LEU A 85 0.47 23.82 16.76
C LEU A 85 0.52 24.75 17.97
N GLU A 86 1.63 25.43 18.22
CA GLU A 86 1.72 26.47 19.25
C GLU A 86 0.72 27.61 19.01
N GLN A 87 0.53 28.02 17.75
CA GLN A 87 -0.49 29.00 17.40
C GLN A 87 -1.90 28.47 17.68
N LEU A 88 -2.20 27.24 17.28
CA LEU A 88 -3.50 26.61 17.52
C LEU A 88 -3.82 26.42 19.01
N ARG A 89 -2.82 26.03 19.81
CA ARG A 89 -2.95 25.85 21.26
C ARG A 89 -3.30 27.14 21.99
N ARG A 90 -2.85 28.31 21.49
CA ARG A 90 -3.27 29.63 22.03
C ARG A 90 -4.77 29.89 21.85
N HIS A 91 -5.42 29.21 20.90
CA HIS A 91 -6.86 29.26 20.68
C HIS A 91 -7.60 28.09 21.35
N GLY A 92 -6.93 27.31 22.20
CA GLY A 92 -7.51 26.15 22.89
C GLY A 92 -7.65 24.89 22.02
N ILE A 93 -7.04 24.86 20.83
CA ILE A 93 -7.14 23.75 19.88
C ILE A 93 -5.89 22.87 19.97
N GLY A 94 -6.06 21.54 19.98
CA GLY A 94 -4.94 20.60 19.85
C GLY A 94 -4.12 20.36 21.13
N ALA A 95 -4.70 20.59 22.30
CA ALA A 95 -4.04 20.31 23.58
C ALA A 95 -3.74 18.81 23.80
N SER A 96 -4.49 17.92 23.14
CA SER A 96 -4.31 16.47 23.23
C SER A 96 -3.51 15.86 22.06
N LEU A 97 -2.98 16.70 21.15
CA LEU A 97 -2.16 16.27 20.03
C LEU A 97 -0.68 16.31 20.40
N GLN A 98 -0.02 15.17 20.23
CA GLN A 98 1.43 15.01 20.34
C GLN A 98 1.99 14.63 18.98
N PHE A 99 3.05 15.28 18.54
CA PHE A 99 3.77 14.91 17.31
C PHE A 99 5.12 14.31 17.67
N ILE A 100 5.50 13.24 16.97
CA ILE A 100 6.79 12.58 17.13
C ILE A 100 7.44 12.34 15.78
N GLY A 101 8.76 12.42 15.75
CA GLY A 101 9.55 12.14 14.56
C GLY A 101 9.84 10.66 14.45
N ASP A 102 9.52 10.06 13.31
CA ASP A 102 9.92 8.70 12.97
C ASP A 102 11.10 8.77 12.00
N ALA A 103 12.28 8.30 12.43
CA ALA A 103 13.50 8.33 11.62
C ALA A 103 13.40 7.52 10.31
N LYS A 104 12.42 6.61 10.19
CA LYS A 104 12.16 5.85 8.96
C LYS A 104 11.15 6.54 8.04
N ALA A 105 10.37 7.49 8.55
CA ALA A 105 9.35 8.18 7.78
C ALA A 105 9.98 9.17 6.79
N LYS A 106 9.54 9.10 5.53
CA LYS A 106 9.90 10.07 4.49
C LYS A 106 8.90 11.24 4.51
N PRO A 107 9.24 12.39 3.91
CA PRO A 107 8.33 13.53 3.83
C PRO A 107 6.95 13.14 3.32
N GLY A 108 5.88 13.59 3.97
CA GLY A 108 4.50 13.22 3.63
C GLY A 108 4.01 11.89 4.21
N ASP A 109 4.88 11.01 4.71
CA ASP A 109 4.44 9.83 5.47
C ASP A 109 3.89 10.28 6.84
N TRP A 110 2.79 9.66 7.27
CA TRP A 110 2.20 9.94 8.57
C TRP A 110 1.50 8.72 9.17
N ARG A 111 1.46 8.68 10.51
CA ARG A 111 0.70 7.69 11.27
C ARG A 111 0.10 8.35 12.50
N ILE A 112 -1.18 8.11 12.75
CA ILE A 112 -1.93 8.58 13.90
C ILE A 112 -2.23 7.37 14.78
N THR A 113 -1.94 7.49 16.07
CA THR A 113 -2.17 6.45 17.08
C THR A 113 -2.93 7.03 18.27
N TRP A 114 -3.92 6.30 18.75
CA TRP A 114 -4.71 6.58 19.96
C TRP A 114 -4.92 5.28 20.74
N ALA A 115 -5.65 5.33 21.87
CA ALA A 115 -5.76 4.19 22.79
C ALA A 115 -6.37 2.94 22.13
N GLU A 116 -7.36 3.11 21.26
CA GLU A 116 -8.10 2.01 20.65
C GLU A 116 -7.59 1.63 19.25
N GLY A 117 -6.60 2.32 18.69
CA GLY A 117 -6.16 2.02 17.32
C GLY A 117 -5.15 2.96 16.71
N SER A 118 -4.88 2.74 15.44
CA SER A 118 -4.04 3.60 14.62
C SER A 118 -4.53 3.65 13.17
N THR A 119 -4.24 4.74 12.49
CA THR A 119 -4.40 4.87 11.04
C THR A 119 -3.17 5.58 10.48
N GLY A 120 -2.81 5.34 9.23
CA GLY A 120 -1.63 5.95 8.67
C GLY A 120 -1.52 5.72 7.18
N PHE A 121 -0.69 6.53 6.55
CA PHE A 121 -0.32 6.35 5.17
C PHE A 121 1.18 6.57 5.04
N SER A 122 1.87 5.55 4.54
CA SER A 122 3.30 5.62 4.24
C SER A 122 3.58 4.88 2.94
N ARG A 123 4.65 5.30 2.27
CA ARG A 123 5.14 4.61 1.05
C ARG A 123 5.37 3.13 1.32
N GLU A 124 6.01 2.82 2.45
CA GLU A 124 6.30 1.44 2.88
C GLU A 124 5.03 0.62 3.08
N ALA A 125 3.99 1.17 3.73
CA ALA A 125 2.74 0.45 3.94
C ALA A 125 2.04 0.12 2.61
N VAL A 126 2.04 1.06 1.65
CA VAL A 126 1.50 0.83 0.31
C VAL A 126 2.30 -0.25 -0.43
N GLU A 127 3.63 -0.20 -0.31
CA GLU A 127 4.52 -1.21 -0.91
C GLU A 127 4.22 -2.61 -0.36
N THR A 128 4.15 -2.77 0.97
CA THR A 128 3.82 -4.05 1.60
C THR A 128 2.45 -4.57 1.20
N MET A 129 1.42 -3.70 1.20
CA MET A 129 0.06 -4.10 0.80
C MET A 129 0.02 -4.64 -0.62
N ILE A 130 0.76 -4.03 -1.54
CA ILE A 130 0.80 -4.45 -2.94
C ILE A 130 1.64 -5.69 -3.13
N GLU A 131 2.77 -5.81 -2.42
CA GLU A 131 3.58 -7.02 -2.43
C GLU A 131 2.77 -8.24 -1.95
N ASP A 132 2.01 -8.10 -0.87
CA ASP A 132 1.17 -9.18 -0.35
C ASP A 132 0.04 -9.53 -1.33
N ALA A 133 -0.59 -8.54 -1.96
CA ALA A 133 -1.60 -8.78 -2.99
C ALA A 133 -1.02 -9.49 -4.22
N LEU A 134 0.17 -9.08 -4.67
CA LEU A 134 0.89 -9.72 -5.79
C LEU A 134 1.32 -11.15 -5.43
N ARG A 135 1.83 -11.37 -4.21
CA ARG A 135 2.22 -12.70 -3.72
C ARG A 135 1.02 -13.65 -3.70
N ALA A 136 -0.10 -13.21 -3.14
CA ALA A 136 -1.34 -13.98 -3.16
C ALA A 136 -1.77 -14.32 -4.59
N ARG A 137 -1.72 -13.33 -5.50
CA ARG A 137 -2.10 -13.53 -6.90
C ARG A 137 -1.14 -14.46 -7.65
N LEU A 138 0.15 -14.43 -7.36
CA LEU A 138 1.16 -15.28 -7.98
C LEU A 138 1.04 -16.74 -7.52
N GLN A 139 0.63 -16.97 -6.28
CA GLN A 139 0.40 -18.30 -5.69
C GLN A 139 -0.92 -18.94 -6.14
N ASP A 140 -1.89 -18.13 -6.58
CA ASP A 140 -3.15 -18.59 -7.15
C ASP A 140 -2.89 -19.37 -8.44
N PRO A 141 -3.20 -20.69 -8.49
CA PRO A 141 -2.93 -21.51 -9.66
C PRO A 141 -3.65 -20.93 -10.87
N VAL A 142 -2.95 -20.85 -11.99
CA VAL A 142 -3.61 -20.57 -13.27
C VAL A 142 -4.55 -21.73 -13.51
N GLU A 143 -5.86 -21.46 -13.40
CA GLU A 143 -6.90 -22.45 -13.67
C GLU A 143 -6.57 -23.11 -15.01
N PRO A 144 -6.32 -24.43 -15.03
CA PRO A 144 -5.90 -25.10 -16.25
C PRO A 144 -7.04 -25.01 -17.25
N GLN A 145 -6.91 -24.08 -18.20
CA GLN A 145 -7.79 -23.93 -19.35
C GLN A 145 -7.83 -25.22 -20.22
N LEU A 146 -6.94 -26.18 -19.94
CA LEU A 146 -6.93 -27.52 -20.52
C LEU A 146 -8.19 -28.34 -20.18
N GLU A 147 -8.87 -28.08 -19.06
CA GLU A 147 -10.12 -28.79 -18.70
C GLU A 147 -11.30 -28.38 -19.61
N LEU A 148 -11.22 -27.27 -20.34
CA LEU A 148 -12.24 -26.88 -21.33
C LEU A 148 -12.20 -27.75 -22.59
N PHE A 149 -11.09 -28.44 -22.85
CA PHE A 149 -10.90 -29.26 -24.06
C PHE A 149 -10.88 -30.77 -23.77
N SER A 150 -10.98 -31.18 -22.49
CA SER A 150 -11.06 -32.59 -22.07
C SER A 150 -12.50 -33.14 -22.05
N ALA A 151 -13.51 -32.27 -22.16
CA ALA A 151 -14.92 -32.62 -22.01
C ALA A 151 -15.71 -32.79 -23.34
N ALA A 152 -15.03 -32.92 -24.48
CA ALA A 152 -15.66 -33.06 -25.81
C ALA A 152 -15.38 -34.42 -26.47
#